data_AF-A0A3S2U1L2-F1
#
_entry.id   AF-A0A3S2U1L2-F1
#
_cell.length_a   1.000
_cell.length_b   1.000
_cell.length_c   1.000
_cell.angle_alpha   90.00
_cell.angle_beta   90.00
_cell.angle_gamma   90.00
#
_symmetry.space_group_name_H-M   'P 1'
#
loop_
_entity.id
_entity.type
_entity.pdbx_description
1 polymer ?
#
loop_
_entity_poly.entity_id
_entity_poly.type
_entity_poly.pdbx_seq_one_letter_code
_entity_poly.pdbx_strand_id
1 'polypeptide(L)'
;MSKININPIYANKSDFFMDVLYFISCFLKLKFKIICKYLFIYLTAIIHINELYNIIKPCFSMDKFLKIQLLLLVLVFSNCTQKSSSKRGTVTEVEKVIPKANIEELEMEVNNGGFNQYFINSSGQNCYETLKALKKNGKVKTAKLLENAINIINPNHIPEKEFVEKLRKNEVEELYDEKIDAELNKLDTEFYKYANGSLTEQ
;
A
#
# COMPACT_ATOMS: atom_id res chain seq x y z
N MET A 1 -20.61 -10.02 -51.69
CA MET A 1 -20.60 -10.56 -50.31
C MET A 1 -19.27 -11.27 -50.07
N SER A 2 -18.32 -10.57 -49.43
CA SER A 2 -16.99 -11.11 -49.08
C SER A 2 -17.07 -11.93 -47.80
N LYS A 3 -16.69 -13.21 -47.86
CA LYS A 3 -16.52 -14.04 -46.67
C LYS A 3 -15.21 -13.66 -45.97
N ILE A 4 -15.32 -13.16 -44.75
CA ILE A 4 -14.17 -12.91 -43.86
C ILE A 4 -13.65 -14.27 -43.39
N ASN A 5 -12.40 -14.58 -43.72
CA ASN A 5 -11.69 -15.77 -43.25
C ASN A 5 -11.02 -15.41 -41.91
N ILE A 6 -11.57 -15.90 -40.80
CA ILE A 6 -10.98 -15.75 -39.47
C ILE A 6 -10.13 -17.00 -39.23
N ASN A 7 -8.80 -16.83 -39.23
CA ASN A 7 -7.86 -17.87 -38.83
C ASN A 7 -8.15 -18.31 -37.38
N PRO A 8 -8.33 -19.61 -37.09
CA PRO A 8 -8.49 -20.07 -35.73
C PRO A 8 -7.11 -20.14 -35.07
N ILE A 9 -6.78 -19.14 -34.23
CA ILE A 9 -5.50 -19.09 -33.51
C ILE A 9 -5.41 -20.19 -32.43
N TYR A 10 -6.47 -20.94 -32.15
CA TYR A 10 -6.44 -22.05 -31.19
C TYR A 10 -7.20 -23.25 -31.72
N ALA A 11 -6.53 -24.07 -32.54
CA ALA A 11 -7.11 -25.28 -33.13
C ALA A 11 -6.98 -26.52 -32.23
N ASN A 12 -6.29 -26.47 -31.09
CA ASN A 12 -6.11 -27.64 -30.24
C ASN A 12 -6.21 -27.35 -28.75
N LYS A 13 -7.09 -28.09 -28.07
CA LYS A 13 -7.37 -27.95 -26.63
C LYS A 13 -6.16 -28.36 -25.76
N SER A 14 -5.21 -29.09 -26.33
CA SER A 14 -3.93 -29.45 -25.71
C SER A 14 -3.00 -28.26 -25.47
N ASP A 15 -3.00 -27.29 -26.39
CA ASP A 15 -1.99 -26.23 -26.40
C ASP A 15 -2.31 -25.18 -25.34
N PHE A 16 -3.59 -24.83 -25.20
CA PHE A 16 -4.08 -23.99 -24.10
C PHE A 16 -3.81 -24.60 -22.72
N PHE A 17 -3.95 -25.93 -22.58
CA PHE A 17 -3.69 -26.61 -21.31
C PHE A 17 -2.20 -26.60 -20.95
N MET A 18 -1.31 -26.75 -21.94
CA MET A 18 0.13 -26.67 -21.73
C MET A 18 0.60 -25.26 -21.36
N ASP A 19 0.02 -24.23 -21.97
CA ASP A 19 0.33 -22.83 -21.64
C ASP A 19 -0.11 -22.47 -20.21
N VAL A 20 -1.28 -22.96 -19.78
CA VAL A 20 -1.76 -22.78 -18.40
C VAL A 20 -0.89 -23.52 -17.39
N LEU A 21 -0.47 -24.76 -17.69
CA LEU A 21 0.47 -25.50 -16.84
C LEU A 21 1.84 -24.84 -16.76
N TYR A 22 2.33 -24.29 -17.86
CA TYR A 22 3.59 -23.54 -17.90
C TYR A 22 3.51 -22.26 -17.08
N PHE A 23 2.41 -21.51 -17.18
CA PHE A 23 2.16 -20.31 -16.39
C PHE A 23 2.08 -20.62 -14.89
N ILE A 24 1.34 -21.66 -14.49
CA ILE A 24 1.27 -22.13 -13.09
C ILE A 24 2.65 -22.57 -12.60
N SER A 25 3.42 -23.30 -13.41
CA SER A 25 4.78 -23.73 -13.06
C SER A 25 5.72 -22.52 -12.84
N CYS A 26 5.67 -21.52 -13.73
CA CYS A 26 6.44 -20.29 -13.59
C CYS A 26 6.02 -19.48 -12.36
N PHE A 27 4.72 -19.37 -12.10
CA PHE A 27 4.18 -18.65 -10.95
C PHE A 27 4.54 -19.33 -9.62
N LEU A 28 4.47 -20.67 -9.55
CA LEU A 28 4.92 -21.45 -8.40
C LEU A 28 6.43 -21.34 -8.19
N LYS A 29 7.24 -21.37 -9.25
CA LYS A 29 8.69 -21.15 -9.16
C LYS A 29 9.05 -19.74 -8.68
N LEU A 30 8.30 -18.72 -9.11
CA LEU A 30 8.52 -17.34 -8.68
C LEU A 30 8.15 -17.16 -7.20
N LYS A 31 6.99 -17.67 -6.77
CA LYS A 31 6.58 -17.67 -5.36
C LYS A 31 7.56 -18.45 -4.49
N PHE A 32 8.05 -19.60 -4.95
CA PHE A 32 9.05 -20.39 -4.23
C PHE A 32 10.37 -19.63 -4.08
N LYS A 33 10.86 -18.96 -5.13
CA LYS A 33 12.09 -18.13 -5.04
C LYS A 33 11.94 -16.97 -4.06
N ILE A 34 10.78 -16.31 -4.06
CA ILE A 34 10.48 -15.22 -3.13
C ILE A 34 10.45 -15.75 -1.69
N ILE A 35 9.72 -16.84 -1.44
CA ILE A 35 9.65 -17.50 -0.12
C ILE A 35 11.04 -17.93 0.35
N CYS A 36 11.86 -18.53 -0.52
CA CYS A 36 13.23 -18.91 -0.18
C CYS A 36 14.11 -17.70 0.15
N LYS A 37 13.94 -16.55 -0.53
CA LYS A 37 14.70 -15.33 -0.25
C LYS A 37 14.32 -14.76 1.13
N TYR A 38 13.04 -14.69 1.45
CA TYR A 38 12.58 -14.25 2.78
C TYR A 38 12.98 -15.23 3.88
N LEU A 39 12.90 -16.54 3.64
CA LEU A 39 13.34 -17.56 4.58
C LEU A 39 14.85 -17.49 4.83
N PHE A 40 15.65 -17.24 3.78
CA PHE A 40 17.09 -17.06 3.90
C PHE A 40 17.43 -15.80 4.70
N ILE A 41 16.80 -14.66 4.41
CA ILE A 41 16.97 -13.42 5.18
C ILE A 41 16.61 -13.65 6.66
N TYR A 42 15.48 -14.32 6.92
CA TYR A 42 15.03 -14.65 8.27
C TYR A 42 16.01 -15.57 9.01
N LEU A 43 16.53 -16.61 8.35
CA LEU A 43 17.53 -17.52 8.92
C LEU A 43 18.86 -16.79 9.20
N THR A 44 19.32 -15.92 8.30
CA THR A 44 20.53 -15.11 8.52
C THR A 44 20.35 -14.13 9.68
N ALA A 45 19.17 -13.53 9.84
CA ALA A 45 18.86 -12.67 10.96
C ALA A 45 18.86 -13.45 12.29
N ILE A 46 18.32 -14.66 12.32
CA ILE A 46 18.37 -15.54 13.50
C ILE A 46 19.82 -15.91 13.86
N ILE A 47 20.67 -16.22 12.88
CA ILE A 47 22.08 -16.53 13.11
C ILE A 47 22.81 -15.34 13.74
N HIS A 48 22.65 -14.14 13.18
CA HIS A 48 23.28 -12.93 13.73
C HIS A 48 22.74 -12.56 15.12
N ILE A 49 21.44 -12.77 15.39
CA ILE A 49 20.86 -12.57 16.73
C ILE A 49 21.45 -13.59 17.73
N ASN A 50 21.66 -14.83 17.33
CA ASN A 50 22.27 -15.87 18.19
C ASN A 50 23.76 -15.60 18.45
N GLU A 51 24.51 -15.11 17.46
CA GLU A 51 25.90 -14.67 17.66
C GLU A 51 25.97 -13.46 18.61
N LEU A 52 25.11 -12.46 18.42
CA LEU A 52 25.01 -11.30 19.30
C LEU A 52 24.64 -11.72 20.73
N TYR A 53 23.72 -12.67 20.86
CA TYR A 53 23.31 -13.25 22.15
C TYR A 53 24.47 -13.94 22.87
N ASN A 54 25.30 -14.72 22.16
CA ASN A 54 26.47 -15.37 22.76
C ASN A 54 27.51 -14.36 23.31
N ILE A 55 27.58 -13.17 22.72
CA ILE A 55 28.47 -12.08 23.16
C ILE A 55 27.93 -11.39 24.43
N ILE A 56 26.62 -11.19 24.54
CA ILE A 56 25.98 -10.46 25.66
C ILE A 56 25.45 -11.37 26.79
N LYS A 57 25.52 -12.71 26.61
CA LYS A 57 25.11 -13.73 27.59
C LYS A 57 25.66 -13.55 29.02
N PRO A 58 26.91 -13.10 29.26
CA PRO A 58 27.37 -12.87 30.63
C PRO A 58 26.74 -11.64 31.30
N CYS A 59 26.05 -10.76 30.56
CA CYS A 59 25.46 -9.54 31.09
C CYS A 59 23.94 -9.60 31.30
N PHE A 60 23.22 -10.62 30.79
CA PHE A 60 21.76 -10.66 30.83
C PHE A 60 21.18 -12.06 31.07
N SER A 61 20.24 -12.17 32.01
CA SER A 61 19.49 -13.41 32.28
C SER A 61 18.53 -13.76 31.13
N MET A 62 18.46 -15.04 30.78
CA MET A 62 17.63 -15.61 29.69
C MET A 62 16.18 -15.15 29.70
N ASP A 63 15.58 -15.04 30.89
CA ASP A 63 14.18 -14.65 31.05
C ASP A 63 13.93 -13.19 30.64
N LYS A 64 14.94 -12.32 30.75
CA LYS A 64 14.82 -10.91 30.35
C LYS A 64 14.93 -10.76 28.83
N PHE A 65 15.76 -11.58 28.18
CA PHE A 65 15.97 -11.52 26.73
C PHE A 65 14.74 -12.00 25.95
N LEU A 66 14.14 -13.13 26.35
CA LEU A 66 12.88 -13.60 25.75
C LEU A 66 11.74 -12.60 25.95
N LYS A 67 11.66 -11.94 27.12
CA LYS A 67 10.64 -10.91 27.39
C LYS A 67 10.83 -9.67 26.52
N ILE A 68 12.07 -9.26 26.26
CA ILE A 68 12.37 -8.14 25.36
C ILE A 68 12.03 -8.51 23.91
N GLN A 69 12.36 -9.72 23.46
CA GLN A 69 11.99 -10.18 22.11
C GLN A 69 10.47 -10.29 21.94
N LEU A 70 9.75 -10.81 22.94
CA LEU A 70 8.29 -10.87 22.93
C LEU A 70 7.66 -9.48 22.97
N LEU A 71 8.25 -8.52 23.71
CA LEU A 71 7.79 -7.14 23.75
C LEU A 71 7.98 -6.42 22.40
N LEU A 72 9.12 -6.63 21.73
CA LEU A 72 9.38 -6.10 20.39
C LEU A 72 8.43 -6.70 19.34
N LEU A 73 8.16 -8.00 19.43
CA LEU A 73 7.19 -8.68 18.58
C LEU A 73 5.77 -8.12 18.81
N VAL A 74 5.37 -7.89 20.07
CA VAL A 74 4.10 -7.27 20.43
C VAL A 74 4.02 -5.82 19.92
N LEU A 75 5.10 -5.03 19.96
CA LEU A 75 5.10 -3.67 19.40
C LEU A 75 4.92 -3.66 17.88
N VAL A 76 5.54 -4.60 17.16
CA VAL A 76 5.35 -4.77 15.71
C VAL A 76 3.90 -5.19 15.39
N PHE A 77 3.28 -6.06 16.21
CA PHE A 77 1.87 -6.42 16.06
C PHE A 77 0.88 -5.36 16.60
N SER A 78 1.28 -4.49 17.54
CA SER A 78 0.42 -3.44 18.11
C SER A 78 0.18 -2.29 17.14
N ASN A 79 1.09 -2.07 16.17
CA ASN A 79 0.86 -1.18 15.04
C ASN A 79 -0.15 -1.76 14.01
N CYS A 80 -0.64 -2.99 14.23
CA CYS A 80 -1.67 -3.59 13.39
C CYS A 80 -3.07 -3.59 14.02
N THR A 81 -3.25 -2.98 15.20
CA THR A 81 -4.59 -2.74 15.78
C THR A 81 -4.64 -1.43 16.57
N GLN A 82 -4.57 -0.29 15.89
CA GLN A 82 -5.18 0.91 16.46
C GLN A 82 -6.68 0.86 16.22
N LYS A 83 -7.36 0.61 17.34
CA LYS A 83 -8.80 0.65 17.53
C LYS A 83 -9.32 2.03 17.10
N SER A 84 -9.81 2.13 15.87
CA SER A 84 -10.80 3.15 15.55
C SER A 84 -11.99 2.90 16.47
N SER A 85 -12.44 3.95 17.16
CA SER A 85 -13.65 3.94 17.96
C SER A 85 -14.87 3.88 17.03
N SER A 86 -15.04 2.75 16.34
CA SER A 86 -16.30 2.42 15.68
C SER A 86 -17.32 2.09 16.77
N LYS A 87 -18.20 3.04 17.06
CA LYS A 87 -19.49 2.75 17.69
C LYS A 87 -20.21 1.77 16.76
N ARG A 88 -20.18 0.49 17.13
CA ARG A 88 -20.88 -0.59 16.44
C ARG A 88 -22.39 -0.43 16.66
N GLY A 89 -23.02 0.38 15.84
CA GLY A 89 -24.44 0.30 15.55
C GLY A 89 -24.72 -0.93 14.69
N THR A 90 -25.83 -1.58 14.98
CA THR A 90 -26.37 -2.77 14.31
C THR A 90 -26.40 -2.65 12.79
N VAL A 91 -25.99 -3.73 12.10
CA VAL A 91 -26.06 -3.87 10.64
C VAL A 91 -27.50 -3.75 10.16
N THR A 92 -27.82 -2.63 9.52
CA THR A 92 -28.90 -2.46 8.54
C THR A 92 -28.52 -1.26 7.66
N GLU A 93 -28.47 -1.51 6.34
CA GLU A 93 -28.02 -0.62 5.26
C GLU A 93 -26.50 -0.35 5.19
N VAL A 94 -25.94 -0.56 3.98
CA VAL A 94 -24.58 -0.16 3.63
C VAL A 94 -24.52 1.36 3.76
N GLU A 95 -24.10 1.85 4.91
CA GLU A 95 -23.85 3.27 5.12
C GLU A 95 -22.78 3.69 4.11
N LYS A 96 -23.23 4.37 3.06
CA LYS A 96 -22.35 4.88 2.02
C LYS A 96 -21.51 5.98 2.66
N VAL A 97 -20.30 5.64 3.10
CA VAL A 97 -19.35 6.58 3.67
C VAL A 97 -19.19 7.75 2.71
N ILE A 98 -19.54 8.95 3.15
CA ILE A 98 -19.39 10.17 2.37
C ILE A 98 -17.93 10.61 2.50
N PRO A 99 -17.18 10.79 1.39
CA PRO A 99 -15.81 11.32 1.46
C PRO A 99 -15.77 12.65 2.20
N LYS A 100 -14.79 12.81 3.10
CA LYS A 100 -14.62 14.02 3.92
C LYS A 100 -13.17 14.45 3.88
N ALA A 101 -12.92 15.74 3.66
CA ALA A 101 -11.57 16.29 3.67
C ALA A 101 -10.84 15.98 4.99
N ASN A 102 -9.61 15.48 4.89
CA ASN A 102 -8.77 15.21 6.05
C ASN A 102 -7.28 15.50 5.72
N ILE A 103 -6.86 16.72 6.00
CA ILE A 103 -5.49 17.19 5.73
C ILE A 103 -4.48 16.53 6.70
N GLU A 104 -4.87 16.34 7.95
CA GLU A 104 -4.02 15.74 8.97
C GLU A 104 -3.72 14.27 8.67
N GLU A 105 -4.75 13.54 8.22
CA GLU A 105 -4.59 12.14 7.83
C GLU A 105 -3.76 11.99 6.56
N LEU A 106 -3.88 12.91 5.58
CA LEU A 106 -2.94 12.96 4.47
C LEU A 106 -1.50 13.14 4.95
N GLU A 107 -1.25 14.10 5.83
CA GLU A 107 0.09 14.35 6.38
C GLU A 107 0.63 13.12 7.10
N MET A 108 -0.17 12.51 7.98
CA MET A 108 0.20 11.33 8.73
C MET A 108 0.53 10.13 7.82
N GLU A 109 -0.34 9.80 6.87
CA GLU A 109 -0.15 8.64 6.00
C GLU A 109 1.05 8.80 5.07
N VAL A 110 1.20 9.98 4.45
CA VAL A 110 2.34 10.26 3.56
C VAL A 110 3.66 10.24 4.33
N ASN A 111 3.70 10.76 5.57
CA ASN A 111 4.92 10.64 6.39
C ASN A 111 5.21 9.22 6.86
N ASN A 112 4.19 8.38 7.00
CA ASN A 112 4.35 7.00 7.46
C ASN A 112 4.80 6.05 6.34
N GLY A 113 4.31 6.25 5.11
CA GLY A 113 4.63 5.35 3.99
C GLY A 113 4.36 5.93 2.60
N GLY A 114 4.39 7.25 2.46
CA GLY A 114 4.25 7.93 1.18
C GLY A 114 2.82 7.97 0.63
N PHE A 115 2.67 8.55 -0.56
CA PHE A 115 1.40 8.62 -1.26
C PHE A 115 0.82 7.24 -1.56
N ASN A 116 1.65 6.22 -1.79
CA ASN A 116 1.17 4.86 -2.02
C ASN A 116 0.39 4.34 -0.80
N GLN A 117 0.96 4.48 0.41
CA GLN A 117 0.25 4.12 1.65
C GLN A 117 -1.04 4.93 1.83
N TYR A 118 -1.01 6.25 1.57
CA TYR A 118 -2.20 7.08 1.66
C TYR A 118 -3.37 6.56 0.80
N PHE A 119 -3.09 6.12 -0.44
CA PHE A 119 -4.13 5.63 -1.34
C PHE A 119 -4.57 4.19 -1.07
N ILE A 120 -3.67 3.31 -0.60
CA ILE A 120 -3.99 1.93 -0.20
C ILE A 120 -4.85 1.93 1.07
N ASN A 121 -4.58 2.86 2.00
CA ASN A 121 -5.36 2.99 3.22
C ASN A 121 -6.72 3.64 2.95
N SER A 122 -7.66 3.47 3.88
CA SER A 122 -9.01 4.02 3.77
C SER A 122 -9.05 5.55 3.65
N SER A 123 -7.95 6.23 3.98
CA SER A 123 -7.74 7.67 3.84
C SER A 123 -7.79 8.13 2.38
N GLY A 124 -7.32 7.31 1.44
CA GLY A 124 -7.27 7.61 0.01
C GLY A 124 -8.62 7.95 -0.61
N GLN A 125 -9.72 7.38 -0.08
CA GLN A 125 -11.08 7.67 -0.53
C GLN A 125 -11.47 9.15 -0.37
N ASN A 126 -10.75 9.90 0.47
CA ASN A 126 -10.99 11.31 0.77
C ASN A 126 -10.13 12.26 -0.09
N CYS A 127 -9.36 11.74 -1.06
CA CYS A 127 -8.33 12.48 -1.78
C CYS A 127 -8.85 13.77 -2.46
N TYR A 128 -10.00 13.74 -3.15
CA TYR A 128 -10.54 14.92 -3.82
C TYR A 128 -11.05 15.99 -2.84
N GLU A 129 -11.70 15.60 -1.76
CA GLU A 129 -12.16 16.56 -0.73
C GLU A 129 -10.97 17.16 0.02
N THR A 130 -9.94 16.35 0.30
CA THR A 130 -8.69 16.80 0.91
C THR A 130 -7.95 17.75 -0.01
N LEU A 131 -7.89 17.47 -1.31
CA LEU A 131 -7.33 18.37 -2.32
C LEU A 131 -8.05 19.72 -2.35
N LYS A 132 -9.38 19.73 -2.34
CA LYS A 132 -10.19 20.96 -2.26
C LYS A 132 -9.89 21.76 -0.99
N ALA A 133 -9.76 21.08 0.15
CA ALA A 133 -9.43 21.72 1.42
C ALA A 133 -8.01 22.31 1.43
N LEU A 134 -7.00 21.61 0.90
CA LEU A 134 -5.63 22.14 0.76
C LEU A 134 -5.60 23.41 -0.08
N LYS A 135 -6.31 23.42 -1.22
CA LYS A 135 -6.44 24.61 -2.09
C LYS A 135 -7.08 25.77 -1.33
N LYS A 136 -8.18 25.51 -0.61
CA LYS A 136 -8.90 26.50 0.21
C LYS A 136 -8.03 27.09 1.32
N ASN A 137 -7.18 26.29 1.94
CA ASN A 137 -6.31 26.69 3.06
C ASN A 137 -4.97 27.30 2.59
N GLY A 138 -4.80 27.58 1.29
CA GLY A 138 -3.58 28.18 0.74
C GLY A 138 -2.36 27.25 0.74
N LYS A 139 -2.55 25.94 0.98
CA LYS A 139 -1.49 24.92 0.97
C LYS A 139 -1.22 24.45 -0.47
N VAL A 140 -0.92 25.41 -1.35
CA VAL A 140 -0.92 25.25 -2.82
C VAL A 140 0.11 24.23 -3.32
N LYS A 141 1.31 24.16 -2.72
CA LYS A 141 2.35 23.22 -3.17
C LYS A 141 1.96 21.79 -2.79
N THR A 142 1.49 21.57 -1.55
CA THR A 142 0.95 20.28 -1.11
C THR A 142 -0.26 19.86 -1.95
N ALA A 143 -1.18 20.79 -2.24
CA ALA A 143 -2.30 20.53 -3.14
C ALA A 143 -1.83 20.05 -4.52
N LYS A 144 -0.76 20.66 -5.05
CA LYS A 144 -0.21 20.27 -6.34
C LYS A 144 0.40 18.87 -6.31
N LEU A 145 1.08 18.50 -5.23
CA LEU A 145 1.62 17.14 -5.05
C LEU A 145 0.49 16.10 -5.00
N LEU A 146 -0.56 16.33 -4.20
CA LEU A 146 -1.70 15.42 -4.13
C LEU A 146 -2.44 15.31 -5.48
N GLU A 147 -2.64 16.42 -6.18
CA GLU A 147 -3.24 16.42 -7.52
C GLU A 147 -2.41 15.59 -8.51
N ASN A 148 -1.09 15.74 -8.50
CA ASN A 148 -0.20 14.94 -9.35
C ASN A 148 -0.26 13.46 -8.97
N ALA A 149 -0.29 13.14 -7.67
CA ALA A 149 -0.37 11.77 -7.19
C ALA A 149 -1.68 11.10 -7.65
N ILE A 150 -2.82 11.80 -7.55
CA ILE A 150 -4.12 11.35 -8.08
C ILE A 150 -4.02 11.08 -9.60
N ASN A 151 -3.41 11.97 -10.36
CA ASN A 151 -3.30 11.80 -11.82
C ASN A 151 -2.41 10.62 -12.23
N ILE A 152 -1.37 10.31 -11.44
CA ILE A 152 -0.49 9.16 -11.68
C ILE A 152 -1.28 7.86 -11.55
N ILE A 153 -2.15 7.74 -10.53
CA ILE A 153 -2.91 6.52 -10.24
C ILE A 153 -4.31 6.50 -10.88
N ASN A 154 -4.72 7.60 -11.52
CA ASN A 154 -5.92 7.71 -12.33
C ASN A 154 -5.57 8.23 -13.74
N PRO A 155 -4.75 7.50 -14.51
CA PRO A 155 -4.22 7.99 -15.80
C PRO A 155 -5.33 8.19 -16.85
N ASN A 156 -6.43 7.46 -16.73
CA ASN A 156 -7.58 7.57 -17.62
C ASN A 156 -8.56 8.68 -17.21
N HIS A 157 -8.28 9.39 -16.11
CA HIS A 157 -9.12 10.44 -15.56
C HIS A 157 -10.60 10.04 -15.45
N ILE A 158 -10.86 8.82 -14.96
CA ILE A 158 -12.23 8.39 -14.71
C ILE A 158 -12.89 9.32 -13.66
N PRO A 159 -14.22 9.49 -13.69
CA PRO A 159 -14.90 10.45 -12.82
C PRO A 159 -14.60 10.23 -11.33
N GLU A 160 -14.51 11.32 -10.54
CA GLU A 160 -14.10 11.28 -9.12
C GLU A 160 -14.85 10.20 -8.32
N LYS A 161 -16.17 10.13 -8.51
CA LYS A 161 -17.03 9.16 -7.83
C LYS A 161 -16.65 7.71 -8.17
N GLU A 162 -16.40 7.43 -9.44
CA GLU A 162 -15.99 6.09 -9.88
C GLU A 162 -14.60 5.74 -9.35
N PHE A 163 -13.66 6.69 -9.42
CA PHE A 163 -12.30 6.51 -8.91
C PHE A 163 -12.29 6.20 -7.40
N VAL A 164 -13.03 6.96 -6.61
CA VAL A 164 -13.15 6.75 -5.16
C VAL A 164 -13.76 5.38 -4.84
N GLU A 165 -14.73 4.91 -5.62
CA GLU A 165 -15.27 3.54 -5.45
C GLU A 165 -14.24 2.47 -5.77
N LYS A 166 -13.37 2.67 -6.77
CA LYS A 166 -12.26 1.75 -7.04
C LYS A 166 -11.25 1.72 -5.89
N LEU A 167 -10.88 2.88 -5.33
CA LEU A 167 -10.01 2.95 -4.15
C LEU A 167 -10.59 2.14 -2.98
N ARG A 168 -11.88 2.30 -2.69
CA ARG A 168 -12.57 1.54 -1.62
C ARG A 168 -12.53 0.04 -1.80
N LYS A 169 -12.53 -0.42 -3.05
CA LYS A 169 -12.51 -1.84 -3.40
C LYS A 169 -11.11 -2.38 -3.64
N ASN A 170 -10.07 -1.53 -3.53
CA ASN A 170 -8.70 -1.85 -3.91
C ASN A 170 -8.57 -2.30 -5.38
N GLU A 171 -9.33 -1.64 -6.27
CA GLU A 171 -9.40 -1.93 -7.71
C GLU A 171 -8.58 -0.92 -8.54
N VAL A 172 -7.66 -0.18 -7.91
CA VAL A 172 -6.72 0.72 -8.59
C VAL A 172 -5.40 -0.03 -8.78
N GLU A 173 -5.25 -0.65 -9.96
CA GLU A 173 -4.12 -1.53 -10.27
C GLU A 173 -2.78 -0.77 -10.28
N GLU A 174 -2.82 0.51 -10.62
CA GLU A 174 -1.65 1.40 -10.67
C GLU A 174 -0.90 1.45 -9.33
N LEU A 175 -1.57 1.29 -8.18
CA LEU A 175 -0.94 1.27 -6.85
C LEU A 175 -0.01 0.07 -6.62
N TYR A 176 -0.08 -0.95 -7.48
CA TYR A 176 0.73 -2.17 -7.39
C TYR A 176 1.78 -2.28 -8.49
N ASP A 177 1.93 -1.25 -9.34
CA ASP A 177 2.96 -1.19 -10.38
C ASP A 177 4.25 -0.52 -9.86
N GLU A 178 5.40 -1.19 -10.02
CA GLU A 178 6.69 -0.71 -9.50
C GLU A 178 7.14 0.63 -10.14
N LYS A 179 6.77 0.90 -11.39
CA LYS A 179 7.10 2.18 -12.04
C LYS A 179 6.23 3.29 -11.50
N ILE A 180 4.94 3.01 -11.27
CA ILE A 180 4.05 3.97 -10.63
C ILE A 180 4.52 4.28 -9.20
N ASP A 181 4.89 3.27 -8.42
CA ASP A 181 5.47 3.46 -7.09
C ASP A 181 6.73 4.34 -7.13
N ALA A 182 7.62 4.10 -8.10
CA ALA A 182 8.79 4.95 -8.32
C ALA A 182 8.45 6.42 -8.68
N GLU A 183 7.37 6.67 -9.43
CA GLU A 183 6.90 8.04 -9.71
C GLU A 183 6.28 8.69 -8.46
N LEU A 184 5.50 7.95 -7.66
CA LEU A 184 4.96 8.43 -6.39
C LEU A 184 6.07 8.77 -5.39
N ASN A 185 7.13 7.96 -5.31
CA ASN A 185 8.30 8.21 -4.46
C ASN A 185 9.01 9.55 -4.75
N LYS A 186 8.95 10.04 -6.00
CA LYS A 186 9.45 11.38 -6.33
C LYS A 186 8.58 12.47 -5.71
N LEU A 187 7.26 12.28 -5.69
CA LEU A 187 6.33 13.21 -5.05
C LEU A 187 6.47 13.18 -3.53
N ASP A 188 6.71 12.02 -2.94
CA ASP A 188 7.01 11.88 -1.50
C ASP A 188 8.25 12.69 -1.11
N THR A 189 9.31 12.58 -1.92
CA THR A 189 10.54 13.36 -1.73
C THR A 189 10.27 14.87 -1.73
N GLU A 190 9.38 15.36 -2.59
CA GLU A 190 8.97 16.77 -2.58
C GLU A 190 8.06 17.12 -1.40
N PHE A 191 7.20 16.19 -0.98
CA PHE A 191 6.32 16.36 0.17
C PHE A 191 7.11 16.56 1.47
N TYR A 192 8.15 15.74 1.69
CA TYR A 192 9.00 15.79 2.89
C TYR A 192 9.82 17.07 3.04
N LYS A 193 9.85 17.94 2.02
CA LYS A 193 10.45 19.28 2.14
C LYS A 193 9.55 20.26 2.89
N TYR A 194 8.30 19.89 3.18
CA TYR A 194 7.34 20.73 3.89
C TYR A 194 7.27 22.16 3.31
N ALA A 195 7.11 22.26 2.00
CA ALA A 195 7.21 23.55 1.31
C ALA A 195 6.08 24.55 1.67
N ASN A 196 5.05 24.09 2.39
CA ASN A 196 3.96 24.86 2.97
C ASN A 196 3.98 24.90 4.52
N GLY A 197 5.07 24.45 5.14
CA GLY A 197 5.18 24.19 6.58
C GLY A 197 4.33 22.98 7.02
N SER A 198 4.23 22.79 8.34
CA SER A 198 3.28 21.82 8.93
C SER A 198 1.86 22.06 8.40
N LEU A 199 1.13 20.98 8.12
CA LEU A 199 -0.26 21.06 7.64
C LEU A 199 -1.28 21.06 8.79
N THR A 200 -0.84 20.76 10.00
CA THR A 200 -1.64 20.60 11.23
C THR A 200 -1.53 21.78 12.19
N GLU A 201 -0.55 22.67 12.04
CA GLU A 201 -0.44 23.88 12.85
C GLU A 201 -1.27 25.03 12.24
N GLN A 202 -2.39 25.38 12.89
CA GLN A 202 -3.13 26.64 12.72
C GLN A 202 -3.18 27.41 14.05
#